data_AF-A0A2N2R1E2-F1
#
_entry.id   AF-A0A2N2R1E2-F1
#
_cell.length_a   1.000
_cell.length_b   1.000
_cell.length_c   1.000
_cell.angle_alpha   90.00
_cell.angle_beta   90.00
_cell.angle_gamma   90.00
#
_symmetry.space_group_name_H-M   'P 1'
#
loop_
_entity.id
_entity.type
_entity.pdbx_description
1 polymer ?
#
loop_
_entity_poly.entity_id
_entity_poly.type
_entity_poly.pdbx_seq_one_letter_code
_entity_poly.pdbx_strand_id
1 'polypeptide(L)'
;MSYFKHHVFVCTNQREGGEQCCNNVGGSDMFAYAKDRIGALKQNGAGAIRINKAGCLGRCDNGPVMVVYPEETWYSFIDQEDVEEIIQSHLIGGQVVDRLKI
;
A
#
# COMPACT_ATOMS: atom_id res chain seq x y z
N MET A 1 23.30 4.81 -1.50
CA MET A 1 22.29 3.89 -2.09
C MET A 1 21.16 3.74 -1.09
N SER A 2 19.90 3.69 -1.55
CA SER A 2 18.77 3.48 -0.64
C SER A 2 18.81 2.07 -0.04
N TYR A 3 18.47 1.91 1.24
CA TYR A 3 18.44 0.60 1.90
C TYR A 3 17.27 -0.28 1.41
N PHE A 4 16.17 0.34 0.95
CA PHE A 4 15.05 -0.34 0.30
C PHE A 4 14.85 0.21 -1.12
N LYS A 5 14.46 -0.66 -2.06
CA LYS A 5 14.07 -0.27 -3.42
C LYS A 5 12.77 0.53 -3.39
N HIS A 6 11.76 0.01 -2.69
CA HIS A 6 10.49 0.71 -2.51
C HIS A 6 10.10 0.83 -1.03
N HIS A 7 9.56 2.00 -0.69
CA HIS A 7 8.81 2.20 0.56
C HIS A 7 7.33 2.33 0.23
N VAL A 8 6.53 1.39 0.72
CA VAL A 8 5.07 1.44 0.59
C VAL A 8 4.48 1.87 1.92
N PHE A 9 3.68 2.92 1.90
CA PHE A 9 2.93 3.39 3.07
C PHE A 9 1.46 3.12 2.86
N VAL A 10 0.91 2.21 3.65
CA VAL A 10 -0.53 1.87 3.62
C VAL A 10 -1.22 2.63 4.75
N CYS A 11 -2.24 3.42 4.43
CA CYS A 11 -2.99 4.15 5.43
C CYS A 11 -3.85 3.20 6.27
N THR A 12 -3.54 3.12 7.57
CA THR A 12 -4.29 2.32 8.54
C THR A 12 -4.99 3.21 9.57
N ASN A 13 -5.27 4.46 9.21
CA ASN A 13 -5.85 5.43 10.12
C ASN A 13 -7.31 5.10 10.45
N GLN A 14 -7.62 4.97 11.74
CA GLN A 14 -8.98 4.86 12.28
C GLN A 14 -9.42 6.23 12.81
N ARG A 15 -10.67 6.61 12.55
CA ARG A 15 -11.32 7.77 13.19
C ARG A 15 -12.47 7.30 14.07
N GLU A 16 -12.76 8.08 15.11
CA GLU A 16 -13.93 7.88 15.96
C GLU A 16 -15.20 8.38 15.25
N GLY A 17 -16.38 7.97 15.73
CA GLY A 17 -17.66 8.50 15.24
C GLY A 17 -18.08 8.06 13.83
N GLY A 18 -17.37 7.12 13.20
CA GLY A 18 -17.75 6.56 11.89
C GLY A 18 -17.39 7.45 10.70
N GLU A 19 -16.61 8.50 10.89
CA GLU A 19 -16.11 9.33 9.80
C GLU A 19 -15.36 8.51 8.75
N GLN A 20 -15.41 8.95 7.49
CA GLN A 20 -14.70 8.31 6.39
C GLN A 20 -13.18 8.27 6.67
N CYS A 21 -12.64 7.07 6.74
CA CYS A 21 -11.22 6.82 6.93
C CYS A 21 -10.83 5.45 6.35
N CYS A 22 -9.56 5.28 5.99
CA CYS A 22 -9.09 4.08 5.31
C CYS A 22 -9.31 2.80 6.12
N ASN A 23 -9.27 2.88 7.45
CA ASN A 23 -9.46 1.67 8.26
C ASN A 23 -10.92 1.17 8.29
N ASN A 24 -11.90 2.05 8.08
CA ASN A 24 -13.31 1.65 7.95
C ASN A 24 -13.60 0.85 6.67
N VAL A 25 -12.68 0.92 5.70
CA VAL A 25 -12.77 0.24 4.39
C VAL A 25 -11.65 -0.79 4.21
N GLY A 26 -11.06 -1.28 5.29
CA GLY A 26 -10.14 -2.43 5.26
C GLY A 26 -8.64 -2.09 5.18
N GLY A 27 -8.24 -0.84 5.46
CA GLY A 27 -6.83 -0.42 5.38
C GLY A 27 -5.85 -1.28 6.20
N SER A 28 -6.19 -1.66 7.44
CA SER A 28 -5.34 -2.56 8.26
C SER A 28 -5.25 -3.98 7.72
N ASP A 29 -6.35 -4.50 7.18
CA ASP A 29 -6.41 -5.86 6.63
C ASP A 29 -5.55 -5.94 5.36
N MET A 30 -5.65 -4.93 4.49
CA MET A 30 -4.81 -4.84 3.29
C MET A 30 -3.34 -4.59 3.60
N PHE A 31 -3.03 -3.82 4.66
CA PHE A 31 -1.66 -3.72 5.16
C PHE A 31 -1.11 -5.08 5.61
N ALA A 32 -1.89 -5.85 6.38
CA ALA A 32 -1.47 -7.16 6.87
C ALA A 32 -1.22 -8.12 5.70
N TYR A 33 -2.16 -8.18 4.76
CA TYR A 33 -2.02 -8.95 3.53
C TYR A 33 -0.74 -8.58 2.75
N ALA A 34 -0.52 -7.29 2.45
CA ALA A 34 0.64 -6.84 1.70
C ALA A 34 1.97 -7.21 2.40
N LYS A 35 2.01 -7.05 3.73
CA LYS A 35 3.21 -7.38 4.52
C LYS A 35 3.51 -8.88 4.48
N ASP A 36 2.50 -9.71 4.69
CA ASP A 36 2.65 -11.17 4.69
C ASP A 36 3.00 -11.67 3.29
N ARG A 37 2.37 -11.10 2.25
CA ARG A 37 2.61 -11.45 0.86
C ARG A 37 4.04 -11.17 0.41
N ILE A 38 4.56 -9.96 0.68
CA ILE A 38 5.96 -9.61 0.39
C ILE A 38 6.93 -10.51 1.17
N GLY A 39 6.58 -10.92 2.40
CA GLY A 39 7.34 -11.90 3.18
C GLY A 39 7.36 -13.29 2.54
N ALA A 40 6.20 -13.80 2.11
CA ALA A 40 6.08 -15.09 1.43
C ALA A 40 6.87 -15.12 0.11
N LEU A 41 6.93 -13.99 -0.61
CA LEU A 41 7.72 -13.82 -1.83
C LEU A 41 9.22 -13.57 -1.59
N LYS A 42 9.65 -13.50 -0.32
CA LYS A 42 11.04 -13.17 0.09
C LYS A 42 11.52 -11.81 -0.45
N GLN A 43 10.61 -10.85 -0.59
CA GLN A 43 10.86 -9.50 -1.11
C GLN A 43 10.91 -8.44 0.01
N ASN A 44 11.11 -8.82 1.27
CA ASN A 44 11.14 -7.94 2.46
C ASN A 44 12.56 -7.68 3.03
N GLY A 45 13.61 -8.09 2.31
CA GLY A 45 15.01 -7.94 2.73
C GLY A 45 15.65 -6.60 2.36
N ALA A 46 16.94 -6.45 2.68
CA ALA A 46 17.74 -5.31 2.25
C ALA A 46 17.74 -5.20 0.71
N GLY A 47 17.55 -3.98 0.20
CA GLY A 47 17.43 -3.69 -1.22
C GLY A 47 16.08 -4.05 -1.85
N ALA A 48 15.11 -4.54 -1.08
CA ALA A 48 13.80 -4.95 -1.59
C ALA A 48 12.68 -3.99 -1.16
N ILE A 49 11.51 -4.51 -0.79
CA ILE A 49 10.29 -3.72 -0.53
C ILE A 49 10.03 -3.65 0.96
N ARG A 50 9.75 -2.44 1.46
CA ARG A 50 9.31 -2.21 2.85
C ARG A 50 7.86 -1.75 2.89
N ILE A 51 6.98 -2.59 3.42
CA ILE A 51 5.59 -2.22 3.73
C ILE A 51 5.53 -1.58 5.13
N ASN A 52 5.01 -0.36 5.21
CA ASN A 52 4.89 0.45 6.42
C ASN A 52 3.42 0.80 6.69
N LYS A 53 3.05 0.83 7.97
CA LYS A 53 1.80 1.46 8.40
C LYS A 53 1.96 2.98 8.31
N ALA A 54 0.89 3.66 7.93
CA ALA A 54 0.81 5.10 7.97
C ALA A 54 -0.44 5.55 8.73
N GLY A 55 -0.35 6.72 9.36
CA GLY A 55 -1.52 7.48 9.79
C GLY A 55 -2.27 8.05 8.59
N CYS A 56 -3.15 9.03 8.82
CA CYS A 56 -3.90 9.67 7.74
C CYS A 56 -2.94 10.26 6.70
N LEU A 57 -3.13 9.89 5.43
CA LEU A 57 -2.35 10.41 4.30
C LEU A 57 -3.03 11.59 3.58
N GLY A 58 -4.10 12.15 4.17
CA GLY A 58 -4.80 13.32 3.63
C GLY A 58 -5.71 13.06 2.42
N ARG A 59 -5.91 11.80 2.02
CA ARG A 59 -6.72 11.39 0.85
C ARG A 59 -7.89 10.48 1.21
N CYS A 60 -8.62 10.81 2.28
CA CYS A 60 -9.72 9.97 2.79
C CYS A 60 -10.84 9.73 1.77
N ASP A 61 -11.09 10.69 0.88
CA ASP A 61 -12.11 10.60 -0.18
C ASP A 61 -11.82 9.48 -1.19
N ASN A 62 -10.56 9.03 -1.29
CA ASN A 62 -10.13 7.91 -2.13
C ASN A 62 -9.77 6.67 -1.31
N GLY A 63 -10.10 6.67 -0.01
CA GLY A 63 -9.74 5.59 0.92
C GLY A 63 -10.33 4.24 0.54
N PRO A 64 -9.62 3.11 0.76
CA PRO A 64 -8.26 3.02 1.30
C PRO A 64 -7.20 3.52 0.32
N VAL A 65 -6.09 4.06 0.85
CA VAL A 65 -4.98 4.54 0.02
C VAL A 65 -3.64 4.00 0.47
N MET A 66 -2.74 3.82 -0.50
CA MET A 66 -1.32 3.64 -0.26
C MET A 66 -0.48 4.49 -1.22
N VAL A 67 0.75 4.81 -0.81
CA VAL A 67 1.73 5.50 -1.65
C VAL A 67 3.02 4.68 -1.73
N VAL A 68 3.58 4.59 -2.94
CA VAL A 68 4.84 3.91 -3.23
C VAL A 68 5.91 4.96 -3.55
N TYR A 69 6.97 4.97 -2.74
CA TYR A 69 8.18 5.75 -2.97
C TYR A 69 9.31 4.86 -3.54
N PRO A 70 10.25 5.43 -4.32
CA PRO A 70 10.47 6.86 -4.57
C PRO A 70 9.57 7.52 -5.63
N GLU A 71 8.77 6.75 -6.37
CA GLU A 71 7.98 7.23 -7.51
C GLU A 71 6.82 8.16 -7.12
N GLU A 72 6.46 8.19 -5.84
CA GLU A 72 5.27 8.88 -5.32
C GLU A 72 3.98 8.43 -6.03
N THR A 73 3.90 7.15 -6.39
CA THR A 73 2.70 6.58 -7.03
C THR A 73 1.64 6.30 -5.98
N TRP A 74 0.48 6.93 -6.13
CA TRP A 74 -0.67 6.76 -5.25
C TRP A 74 -1.65 5.74 -5.81
N TYR A 75 -2.17 4.88 -4.94
CA TYR A 75 -3.21 3.91 -5.28
C TYR A 75 -4.39 4.00 -4.34
N SER A 76 -5.57 3.77 -4.89
CA SER A 76 -6.75 3.28 -4.17
C SER A 76 -6.98 1.81 -4.53
N PHE A 77 -7.53 1.03 -3.61
CA PHE A 77 -7.75 -0.42 -3.77
C PHE A 77 -8.96 -0.85 -2.94
N ILE A 78 -9.68 -1.87 -3.40
CA ILE A 78 -10.90 -2.34 -2.70
C ILE A 78 -10.75 -3.73 -2.08
N ASP A 79 -9.79 -4.54 -2.54
CA ASP A 79 -9.63 -5.92 -2.09
C ASP A 79 -8.17 -6.43 -2.20
N GLN A 80 -7.97 -7.72 -1.92
CA GLN A 80 -6.66 -8.36 -2.00
C GLN A 80 -6.17 -8.53 -3.44
N GLU A 81 -7.05 -8.61 -4.44
CA GLU A 81 -6.67 -8.79 -5.84
C GLU A 81 -6.00 -7.52 -6.37
N ASP A 82 -6.55 -6.35 -6.04
CA ASP A 82 -5.95 -5.06 -6.32
C ASP A 82 -4.55 -4.92 -5.69
N VAL A 83 -4.41 -5.31 -4.42
CA VAL A 83 -3.13 -5.25 -3.71
C VAL A 83 -2.13 -6.24 -4.30
N GLU A 84 -2.57 -7.45 -4.68
CA GLU A 84 -1.71 -8.43 -5.38
C GLU A 84 -1.24 -7.89 -6.73
N GLU A 85 -2.10 -7.24 -7.51
CA GLU A 85 -1.72 -6.62 -8.78
C GLU A 85 -0.66 -5.52 -8.58
N ILE A 86 -0.83 -4.65 -7.57
CA ILE A 86 0.18 -3.64 -7.22
C ILE A 86 1.51 -4.31 -6.85
N ILE A 87 1.48 -5.39 -6.08
CA ILE A 87 2.69 -6.12 -5.67
C ILE A 87 3.41 -6.71 -6.89
N GLN A 88 2.69 -7.47 -7.73
CA GLN A 88 3.30 -8.19 -8.85
C GLN A 88 3.72 -7.24 -9.97
N SER A 89 2.82 -6.36 -10.40
CA SER A 89 3.04 -5.47 -11.52
C SER A 89 4.01 -4.35 -11.15
N HIS A 90 3.72 -3.59 -10.10
CA HIS A 90 4.46 -2.38 -9.79
C HIS A 90 5.70 -2.64 -8.93
N LEU A 91 5.53 -3.23 -7.74
CA LEU A 91 6.64 -3.32 -6.79
C LEU A 91 7.73 -4.30 -7.27
N ILE A 92 7.31 -5.42 -7.85
CA ILE A 92 8.20 -6.46 -8.40
C ILE A 92 8.53 -6.15 -9.87
N GLY A 93 7.49 -6.01 -10.71
CA GLY A 93 7.64 -5.86 -12.17
C GLY A 93 8.02 -4.46 -12.66
N GLY A 94 7.92 -3.42 -11.82
CA GLY A 94 8.20 -2.04 -12.20
C GLY A 94 7.15 -1.38 -13.11
N GLN A 95 5.97 -1.99 -13.28
CA GLN A 95 4.88 -1.48 -14.11
C GLN A 95 3.75 -0.94 -13.24
N VAL A 96 3.45 0.36 -13.36
CA VAL A 96 2.36 1.01 -12.61
C VAL A 96 1.01 0.43 -13.03
N VAL A 97 0.11 0.26 -12.05
CA VAL A 97 -1.25 -0.23 -12.26
C VAL A 97 -2.18 0.97 -12.49
N ASP A 98 -2.24 1.49 -13.72
CA ASP A 98 -2.95 2.75 -14.01
C ASP A 98 -4.43 2.74 -13.61
N ARG A 99 -5.10 1.59 -13.65
CA ARG A 99 -6.52 1.45 -13.25
C ARG A 99 -6.77 1.74 -11.77
N LEU A 100 -5.75 1.60 -10.92
CA LEU A 100 -5.83 1.80 -9.47
C LEU A 100 -5.25 3.15 -9.03
N LYS A 101 -4.63 3.88 -9.95
CA LYS A 101 -3.91 5.11 -9.65
C LYS A 101 -4.86 6.28 -9.37
N ILE A 102 -4.48 7.14 -8.42
CA ILE A 102 -5.22 8.35 -8.01
C ILE A 102 -4.32 9.58 -7.89
#